data_AF-A0A8T5ZPA3-F1
#
_entry.id   AF-A0A8T5ZPA3-F1
#
_cell.length_a   1.000
_cell.length_b   1.000
_cell.length_c   1.000
_cell.angle_alpha   90.00
_cell.angle_beta   90.00
_cell.angle_gamma   90.00
#
_symmetry.space_group_name_H-M   'P 1'
#
loop_
_entity.id
_entity.type
_entity.pdbx_description
1 polymer ?
#
loop_
_entity_poly.entity_id
_entity_poly.type
_entity_poly.pdbx_seq_one_letter_code
_entity_poly.pdbx_strand_id
1 'polypeptide(L)'
;LAQEASQEAARRKSIEKELEWVRQGTKGRQSKGKARLARFEELNSTEYQKRNETNELFIPPGPRLGDKVLEVSNLRKSYGDRLLIDDLSFSIPKGAIVGIIGPNGAGKSTLFRMISGQEQPDSGTITLGETVKLASVDQFRDSMDNSKTVWEEVSGGLDIMKIGNTEMPSRAYVGRFNFKGVDQGKRVGELSGGERGRLHLAKLLQVGGNMLLLDEPTNDLDIETLRALENALLEFPG
;
A
#
# COMPACT_ATOMS: atom_id res chain seq x y z
N LEU A 1 2.29 6.80 30.32
CA LEU A 1 1.48 5.70 30.90
C LEU A 1 0.44 5.12 29.94
N ALA A 2 -0.70 5.76 29.66
CA ALA A 2 -1.73 5.15 28.78
C ALA A 2 -1.31 5.01 27.30
N GLN A 3 -0.57 6.01 26.78
CA GLN A 3 -0.07 6.01 25.40
C GLN A 3 1.07 5.00 25.18
N GLU A 4 1.94 4.82 26.19
CA GLU A 4 2.98 3.79 26.22
C GLU A 4 2.38 2.38 26.29
N ALA A 5 1.36 2.17 27.14
CA ALA A 5 0.67 0.89 27.25
C ALA A 5 -0.03 0.50 25.93
N SER A 6 -0.58 1.47 25.19
CA SER A 6 -1.19 1.22 23.89
C SER A 6 -0.17 0.85 22.82
N GLN A 7 0.99 1.52 22.79
CA GLN A 7 2.09 1.18 21.88
C GLN A 7 2.68 -0.19 22.21
N GLU A 8 2.86 -0.50 23.50
CA GLU A 8 3.38 -1.79 23.95
C GLU A 8 2.40 -2.96 23.66
N ALA A 9 1.09 -2.71 23.79
CA ALA A 9 0.06 -3.67 23.41
C ALA A 9 0.00 -3.93 21.90
N ALA A 10 0.10 -2.88 21.07
CA ALA A 10 0.15 -3.02 19.62
C ALA A 10 1.40 -3.81 19.17
N ARG A 11 2.56 -3.49 19.78
CA ARG A 11 3.83 -4.19 19.55
C ARG A 11 3.74 -5.68 19.91
N ARG A 12 3.16 -6.00 21.07
CA ARG A 12 2.97 -7.39 21.52
C ARG A 12 2.05 -8.18 20.58
N LYS A 13 0.96 -7.56 20.12
CA LYS A 13 0.02 -8.16 19.16
C LYS A 13 0.67 -8.42 17.80
N SER A 14 1.57 -7.55 17.34
CA SER A 14 2.34 -7.77 16.10
C SER A 14 3.29 -8.96 16.21
N ILE A 15 3.98 -9.10 17.35
CA ILE A 15 4.92 -10.21 17.61
C ILE A 15 4.17 -11.55 17.70
N GLU A 16 2.98 -11.58 18.32
CA GLU A 16 2.15 -12.79 18.43
C GLU A 16 1.69 -13.30 17.06
N LYS A 17 1.24 -12.40 16.17
CA LYS A 17 0.89 -12.73 14.77
C LYS A 17 2.07 -13.30 13.97
N GLU A 18 3.28 -12.81 14.22
CA GLU A 18 4.51 -13.28 13.56
C GLU A 18 4.88 -14.70 14.01
N LEU A 19 4.82 -14.98 15.30
CA LEU A 19 5.07 -16.32 15.85
C LEU A 19 4.10 -17.36 15.28
N GLU A 20 2.83 -16.99 15.08
CA GLU A 20 1.88 -17.85 14.39
C GLU A 20 2.27 -18.10 12.93
N TRP A 21 2.80 -17.10 12.23
CA TRP A 21 3.23 -17.25 10.83
C TRP A 21 4.47 -18.14 10.67
N VAL A 22 5.50 -17.93 11.50
CA VAL A 22 6.74 -18.73 11.47
C VAL A 22 6.44 -20.20 11.78
N ARG A 23 5.49 -20.47 12.68
CA ARG A 23 5.06 -21.84 13.03
C ARG A 23 4.33 -22.57 11.89
N GLN A 24 3.77 -21.88 10.90
CA GLN A 24 2.90 -22.49 9.87
C GLN A 24 3.64 -22.99 8.60
N GLY A 25 4.92 -22.66 8.40
CA GLY A 25 5.73 -23.16 7.28
C GLY A 25 5.18 -22.87 5.87
N THR A 26 5.66 -23.60 4.86
CA THR A 26 5.34 -23.38 3.42
C THR A 26 3.94 -23.81 3.01
N LYS A 27 3.34 -24.83 3.65
CA LYS A 27 1.96 -25.29 3.38
C LYS A 27 0.89 -24.26 3.81
N GLY A 28 1.18 -23.38 4.77
CA GLY A 28 0.29 -22.31 5.20
C GLY A 28 0.13 -21.15 4.20
N ARG A 29 1.03 -21.01 3.21
CA ARG A 29 0.97 -19.91 2.22
C ARG A 29 -0.14 -20.10 1.19
N GLN A 30 -0.41 -21.33 0.75
CA GLN A 30 -1.47 -21.66 -0.22
C GLN A 30 -2.88 -21.61 0.41
N SER A 31 -3.02 -21.96 1.70
CA SER A 31 -4.31 -21.91 2.40
C SER A 31 -4.78 -20.49 2.72
N LYS A 32 -3.85 -19.53 2.84
CA LYS A 32 -4.14 -18.13 3.19
C LYS A 32 -4.91 -17.37 2.11
N GLY A 33 -4.67 -17.63 0.82
CA GLY A 33 -5.43 -17.00 -0.26
C GLY A 33 -6.92 -17.36 -0.20
N LYS A 34 -7.22 -18.66 -0.01
CA LYS A 34 -8.58 -19.17 0.15
C LYS A 34 -9.23 -18.69 1.46
N ALA A 35 -8.46 -18.66 2.55
CA ALA A 35 -8.94 -18.14 3.84
C ALA A 35 -9.25 -16.63 3.77
N ARG A 36 -8.44 -15.85 3.04
CA ARG A 36 -8.68 -14.41 2.85
C ARG A 36 -9.94 -14.15 2.03
N LEU A 37 -10.15 -14.90 0.95
CA LEU A 37 -11.38 -14.79 0.16
C LEU A 37 -12.62 -15.12 1.00
N ALA A 38 -12.52 -16.12 1.89
CA ALA A 38 -13.60 -16.45 2.84
C ALA A 38 -13.83 -15.34 3.89
N ARG A 39 -12.78 -14.59 4.25
CA ARG A 39 -12.85 -13.44 5.17
C ARG A 39 -13.14 -12.11 4.46
N PHE A 40 -13.32 -12.08 3.15
CA PHE A 40 -13.52 -10.83 2.41
C PHE A 40 -14.71 -10.02 2.95
N GLU A 41 -15.83 -10.67 3.25
CA GLU A 41 -17.01 -10.00 3.83
C GLU A 41 -16.74 -9.49 5.25
N GLU A 42 -15.98 -10.24 6.06
CA GLU A 42 -15.54 -9.79 7.39
C GLU A 42 -14.61 -8.57 7.30
N LEU A 43 -13.61 -8.63 6.41
CA LEU A 43 -12.66 -7.54 6.17
C LEU A 43 -13.36 -6.28 5.67
N ASN A 44 -14.38 -6.40 4.82
CA ASN A 44 -15.13 -5.23 4.34
C ASN A 44 -16.12 -4.67 5.38
N SER A 45 -16.37 -5.36 6.49
CA SER A 45 -17.34 -4.92 7.49
C SER A 45 -16.86 -3.68 8.26
N THR A 46 -17.76 -2.71 8.45
CA THR A 46 -17.48 -1.45 9.15
C THR A 46 -17.00 -1.68 10.59
N GLU A 47 -17.56 -2.68 11.29
CA GLU A 47 -17.17 -3.00 12.67
C GLU A 47 -15.74 -3.57 12.74
N TYR A 48 -15.36 -4.42 11.79
CA TYR A 48 -14.00 -4.94 11.70
C TYR A 48 -12.99 -3.84 11.40
N GLN A 49 -13.31 -2.96 10.45
CA GLN A 49 -12.44 -1.84 10.08
C GLN A 49 -12.24 -0.85 11.23
N LYS A 50 -13.30 -0.51 11.99
CA LYS A 50 -13.19 0.34 13.20
C LYS A 50 -12.21 -0.22 14.24
N ARG A 51 -12.16 -1.54 14.43
CA ARG A 51 -11.21 -2.16 15.37
C ARG A 51 -9.75 -2.01 14.91
N ASN A 52 -9.53 -2.00 13.61
CA ASN A 52 -8.20 -1.90 13.01
C ASN A 52 -7.66 -0.47 12.89
N GLU A 53 -8.50 0.56 13.09
CA GLU A 53 -8.08 1.97 13.08
C GLU A 53 -7.02 2.31 14.15
N THR A 54 -6.97 1.50 15.22
CA THR A 54 -6.03 1.62 16.33
C THR A 54 -4.70 0.86 16.10
N ASN A 55 -4.57 0.12 15.01
CA ASN A 55 -3.31 -0.53 14.63
C ASN A 55 -2.26 0.54 14.28
N GLU A 56 -0.98 0.17 14.39
CA GLU A 56 0.17 1.05 14.09
C GLU A 56 0.06 1.65 12.68
N LEU A 57 -0.32 0.84 11.70
CA LEU A 57 -0.63 1.28 10.35
C LEU A 57 -2.04 0.86 9.97
N PHE A 58 -2.82 1.82 9.46
CA PHE A 58 -4.17 1.60 8.99
C PHE A 58 -4.27 2.09 7.54
N ILE A 59 -4.74 1.21 6.67
CA ILE A 59 -5.04 1.54 5.29
C ILE A 59 -6.55 1.74 5.20
N PRO A 60 -7.03 2.95 4.89
CA PRO A 60 -8.45 3.20 4.79
C PRO A 60 -9.07 2.28 3.73
N PRO A 61 -10.16 1.58 4.07
CA PRO A 61 -10.86 0.77 3.10
C PRO A 61 -11.42 1.69 2.00
N GLY A 62 -11.06 1.42 0.76
CA GLY A 62 -11.66 2.07 -0.40
C GLY A 62 -13.12 1.63 -0.61
N PRO A 63 -13.75 2.05 -1.72
CA PRO A 63 -15.08 1.55 -2.08
C PRO A 63 -15.05 0.02 -2.26
N ARG A 64 -16.18 -0.65 -2.03
CA ARG A 64 -16.28 -2.11 -2.17
C ARG A 64 -15.87 -2.55 -3.58
N LEU A 65 -14.95 -3.51 -3.69
CA LEU A 65 -14.60 -4.14 -4.97
C LEU A 65 -15.71 -5.10 -5.43
N GLY A 66 -16.05 -5.00 -6.71
CA GLY A 66 -16.77 -6.02 -7.44
C GLY A 66 -15.91 -7.25 -7.73
N ASP A 67 -16.49 -8.25 -8.40
CA ASP A 67 -15.81 -9.51 -8.70
C ASP A 67 -14.72 -9.37 -9.76
N LYS A 68 -14.88 -8.43 -10.69
CA LYS A 68 -13.87 -8.09 -11.70
C LYS A 68 -13.00 -6.94 -11.17
N VAL A 69 -11.70 -7.19 -11.01
CA VAL A 69 -10.74 -6.17 -10.54
C VAL A 69 -9.78 -5.77 -11.65
N LEU A 70 -8.93 -6.69 -12.10
CA LEU A 70 -7.99 -6.47 -13.18
C LEU A 70 -7.98 -7.68 -14.10
N GLU A 71 -8.07 -7.43 -15.40
CA GLU A 71 -7.92 -8.43 -16.44
C GLU A 71 -6.91 -7.94 -17.47
N VAL A 72 -5.87 -8.72 -17.66
CA VAL A 72 -4.80 -8.47 -18.63
C VAL A 72 -4.83 -9.60 -19.65
N SER A 73 -4.86 -9.25 -20.93
CA SER A 73 -4.90 -10.22 -22.03
C SER A 73 -3.90 -9.86 -23.12
N ASN A 74 -3.06 -10.84 -23.46
CA ASN A 74 -2.06 -10.83 -24.53
C ASN A 74 -1.21 -9.56 -24.52
N LEU A 75 -0.85 -9.10 -23.32
CA LEU A 75 -0.15 -7.85 -23.11
C LEU A 75 1.26 -7.94 -23.67
N ARG A 76 1.62 -6.99 -24.52
CA ARG A 76 2.97 -6.82 -25.05
C ARG A 76 3.45 -5.39 -24.86
N LYS A 77 4.70 -5.25 -24.41
CA LYS A 77 5.36 -3.95 -24.29
C LYS A 77 6.86 -4.04 -24.57
N SER A 78 7.33 -3.15 -25.41
CA SER A 78 8.73 -2.95 -25.77
C SER A 78 9.17 -1.52 -25.49
N TYR A 79 10.47 -1.32 -25.29
CA TYR A 79 11.09 0.00 -25.18
C TYR A 79 12.31 0.04 -26.11
N GLY A 80 12.18 0.78 -27.23
CA GLY A 80 13.12 0.65 -28.35
C GLY A 80 13.17 -0.78 -28.86
N ASP A 81 14.37 -1.33 -28.99
CA ASP A 81 14.58 -2.71 -29.46
C ASP A 81 14.45 -3.77 -28.35
N ARG A 82 14.20 -3.36 -27.11
CA ARG A 82 14.12 -4.26 -25.96
C ARG A 82 12.67 -4.62 -25.63
N LEU A 83 12.33 -5.89 -25.83
CA LEU A 83 11.06 -6.47 -25.36
C LEU A 83 11.08 -6.58 -23.83
N LEU A 84 10.08 -6.00 -23.16
CA LEU A 84 9.93 -6.03 -21.71
C LEU A 84 8.89 -7.06 -21.27
N ILE A 85 7.74 -7.06 -21.94
CA ILE A 85 6.60 -7.94 -21.66
C ILE A 85 6.14 -8.53 -22.98
N ASP A 86 5.95 -9.86 -23.02
CA ASP A 86 5.44 -10.56 -24.18
C ASP A 86 4.36 -11.56 -23.77
N ASP A 87 3.24 -11.51 -24.49
CA ASP A 87 2.07 -12.39 -24.35
C ASP A 87 1.61 -12.66 -22.90
N LEU A 88 1.58 -11.62 -22.06
CA LEU A 88 1.19 -11.76 -20.67
C LEU A 88 -0.34 -11.70 -20.53
N SER A 89 -0.93 -12.77 -19.99
CA SER A 89 -2.37 -12.87 -19.70
C SER A 89 -2.62 -13.35 -18.27
N PHE A 90 -3.39 -12.60 -17.49
CA PHE A 90 -3.81 -12.98 -16.15
C PHE A 90 -5.02 -12.17 -15.68
N SER A 91 -5.73 -12.69 -14.69
CA SER A 91 -6.80 -11.97 -14.00
C SER A 91 -6.53 -11.93 -12.49
N ILE A 92 -6.90 -10.82 -11.86
CA ILE A 92 -6.80 -10.63 -10.42
C ILE A 92 -8.21 -10.64 -9.83
N PRO A 93 -8.53 -11.57 -8.91
CA PRO A 93 -9.78 -11.54 -8.17
C PRO A 93 -9.74 -10.53 -7.02
N LYS A 94 -10.91 -10.14 -6.51
CA LYS A 94 -11.02 -9.27 -5.33
C LYS A 94 -10.32 -9.83 -4.09
N GLY A 95 -9.69 -8.96 -3.29
CA GLY A 95 -8.96 -9.35 -2.09
C GLY A 95 -7.60 -9.99 -2.35
N ALA A 96 -7.14 -10.08 -3.61
CA ALA A 96 -5.86 -10.70 -3.94
C ALA A 96 -4.69 -9.76 -3.64
N ILE A 97 -3.64 -10.31 -3.02
CA ILE A 97 -2.34 -9.64 -2.88
C ILE A 97 -1.38 -10.33 -3.85
N VAL A 98 -0.90 -9.59 -4.86
CA VAL A 98 0.00 -10.10 -5.90
C VAL A 98 1.39 -9.51 -5.71
N GLY A 99 2.37 -10.37 -5.41
CA GLY A 99 3.78 -10.00 -5.39
C GLY A 99 4.38 -10.13 -6.79
N ILE A 100 4.98 -9.05 -7.31
CA ILE A 100 5.69 -9.07 -8.60
C ILE A 100 7.19 -9.12 -8.33
N ILE A 101 7.86 -10.13 -8.89
CA ILE A 101 9.29 -10.34 -8.73
C ILE A 101 9.98 -10.39 -10.09
N GLY A 102 11.23 -9.97 -10.14
CA GLY A 102 12.04 -10.00 -11.35
C GLY A 102 13.25 -9.08 -11.25
N PRO A 103 14.24 -9.22 -12.15
CA PRO A 103 15.42 -8.36 -12.15
C PRO A 103 15.06 -6.89 -12.43
N ASN A 104 15.98 -5.98 -12.11
CA ASN A 104 15.83 -4.58 -12.46
C ASN A 104 15.82 -4.39 -13.97
N GLY A 105 14.91 -3.56 -14.47
CA GLY A 105 14.70 -3.37 -15.90
C GLY A 105 13.93 -4.49 -16.61
N ALA A 106 13.30 -5.42 -15.87
CA ALA A 106 12.40 -6.43 -16.44
C ALA A 106 11.00 -5.92 -16.82
N GLY A 107 10.71 -4.62 -16.63
CA GLY A 107 9.40 -4.04 -16.94
C GLY A 107 8.37 -4.04 -15.82
N LYS A 108 8.77 -4.30 -14.55
CA LYS A 108 7.86 -4.25 -13.38
C LYS A 108 7.16 -2.90 -13.24
N SER A 109 7.93 -1.81 -13.17
CA SER A 109 7.39 -0.45 -13.09
C SER A 109 6.61 -0.07 -14.36
N THR A 110 7.02 -0.59 -15.52
CA THR A 110 6.28 -0.40 -16.79
C THR A 110 4.89 -1.01 -16.72
N LEU A 111 4.74 -2.21 -16.14
CA LEU A 111 3.43 -2.81 -15.92
C LEU A 111 2.54 -1.92 -15.03
N PHE A 112 3.09 -1.34 -13.97
CA PHE A 112 2.33 -0.43 -13.10
C PHE A 112 1.90 0.85 -13.80
N ARG A 113 2.78 1.45 -14.62
CA ARG A 113 2.43 2.63 -15.44
C ARG A 113 1.36 2.33 -16.48
N MET A 114 1.34 1.11 -17.03
CA MET A 114 0.27 0.69 -17.93
C MET A 114 -1.05 0.45 -17.20
N ILE A 115 -1.02 -0.16 -16.00
CA ILE A 115 -2.23 -0.34 -15.18
C ILE A 115 -2.79 1.02 -14.71
N SER A 116 -1.92 1.97 -14.38
CA SER A 116 -2.33 3.33 -13.97
C SER A 116 -2.73 4.24 -15.15
N GLY A 117 -2.60 3.74 -16.39
CA GLY A 117 -2.97 4.47 -17.61
C GLY A 117 -1.97 5.54 -18.05
N GLN A 118 -0.81 5.64 -17.40
CA GLN A 118 0.26 6.58 -17.76
C GLN A 118 1.00 6.18 -19.03
N GLU A 119 1.10 4.87 -19.29
CA GLU A 119 1.69 4.30 -20.49
C GLU A 119 0.67 3.38 -21.19
N GLN A 120 0.72 3.31 -22.52
CA GLN A 120 -0.13 2.40 -23.30
C GLN A 120 0.64 1.13 -23.69
N PRO A 121 -0.03 -0.04 -23.72
CA PRO A 121 0.57 -1.25 -24.26
C PRO A 121 0.76 -1.14 -25.77
N ASP A 122 1.73 -1.89 -26.30
CA ASP A 122 1.94 -1.94 -27.75
C ASP A 122 0.93 -2.91 -28.41
N SER A 123 0.53 -3.94 -27.67
CA SER A 123 -0.54 -4.88 -28.03
C SER A 123 -1.17 -5.48 -26.78
N GLY A 124 -2.38 -6.03 -26.94
CA GLY A 124 -3.17 -6.59 -25.84
C GLY A 124 -4.01 -5.54 -25.14
N THR A 125 -4.67 -5.95 -24.05
CA THR A 125 -5.61 -5.10 -23.31
C THR A 125 -5.43 -5.23 -21.82
N ILE A 126 -5.55 -4.11 -21.11
CA ILE A 126 -5.65 -4.04 -19.66
C ILE A 126 -7.04 -3.47 -19.33
N THR A 127 -7.86 -4.25 -18.64
CA THR A 127 -9.22 -3.86 -18.26
C THR A 127 -9.35 -3.82 -16.74
N LEU A 128 -9.70 -2.65 -16.22
CA LEU A 128 -10.04 -2.45 -14.80
C LEU A 128 -11.55 -2.64 -14.60
N GLY A 129 -11.94 -3.19 -13.46
CA GLY A 129 -13.34 -3.24 -13.05
C GLY A 129 -13.90 -1.86 -12.74
N GLU A 130 -15.21 -1.67 -12.94
CA GLU A 130 -15.88 -0.37 -12.73
C GLU A 130 -15.77 0.15 -11.29
N THR A 131 -15.67 -0.75 -10.32
CA THR A 131 -15.53 -0.40 -8.90
C THR A 131 -14.10 -0.07 -8.50
N VAL A 132 -13.11 -0.26 -9.39
CA VAL A 132 -11.70 -0.10 -9.03
C VAL A 132 -11.34 1.38 -8.92
N LYS A 133 -10.82 1.74 -7.75
CA LYS A 133 -10.20 3.03 -7.45
C LYS A 133 -8.73 2.78 -7.14
N LEU A 134 -7.89 3.05 -8.12
CA LEU A 134 -6.44 2.89 -8.01
C LEU A 134 -5.84 3.90 -7.04
N ALA A 135 -4.88 3.45 -6.24
CA ALA A 135 -3.91 4.30 -5.57
C ALA A 135 -2.50 3.78 -5.92
N SER A 136 -1.69 4.60 -6.58
CA SER A 136 -0.35 4.23 -7.07
C SER A 136 0.74 5.14 -6.48
N VAL A 137 1.90 4.55 -6.15
CA VAL A 137 3.09 5.25 -5.61
C VAL A 137 3.72 6.21 -6.64
N ASP A 138 3.70 5.85 -7.92
CA ASP A 138 4.45 6.56 -8.98
C ASP A 138 3.96 7.99 -9.21
N GLN A 139 2.66 8.24 -9.13
CA GLN A 139 2.06 9.58 -9.26
C GLN A 139 2.59 10.59 -8.22
N PHE A 140 3.11 10.12 -7.08
CA PHE A 140 3.54 10.97 -5.98
C PHE A 140 5.05 11.22 -5.96
N ARG A 141 5.88 10.33 -6.54
CA ARG A 141 7.35 10.50 -6.56
C ARG A 141 7.78 11.78 -7.24
N ASP A 142 7.15 12.09 -8.37
CA ASP A 142 7.45 13.29 -9.15
C ASP A 142 6.69 14.53 -8.69
N SER A 143 5.76 14.41 -7.72
CA SER A 143 4.90 15.51 -7.25
C SER A 143 5.29 16.09 -5.87
N MET A 144 6.36 15.58 -5.25
CA MET A 144 7.01 16.09 -4.02
C MET A 144 7.43 17.56 -4.06
N ASP A 145 6.80 18.49 -3.33
CA ASP A 145 7.40 19.81 -3.13
C ASP A 145 8.53 19.76 -2.10
N ASN A 146 9.77 19.82 -2.60
CA ASN A 146 10.98 19.75 -1.78
C ASN A 146 11.10 20.88 -0.73
N SER A 147 10.37 21.98 -0.90
CA SER A 147 10.40 23.12 0.02
C SER A 147 9.52 22.93 1.26
N LYS A 148 8.50 22.07 1.17
CA LYS A 148 7.58 21.78 2.28
C LYS A 148 8.21 20.87 3.31
N THR A 149 7.69 20.93 4.52
CA THR A 149 8.01 19.97 5.57
C THR A 149 7.28 18.64 5.35
N VAL A 150 7.79 17.56 5.95
CA VAL A 150 7.13 16.25 5.96
C VAL A 150 5.65 16.37 6.35
N TRP A 151 5.35 17.11 7.41
CA TRP A 151 3.97 17.26 7.86
C TRP A 151 3.11 18.04 6.87
N GLU A 152 3.60 19.16 6.35
CA GLU A 152 2.86 19.96 5.35
C GLU A 152 2.59 19.16 4.08
N GLU A 153 3.54 18.33 3.66
CA GLU A 153 3.42 17.55 2.44
C GLU A 153 2.35 16.44 2.54
N VAL A 154 2.20 15.86 3.74
CA VAL A 154 1.17 14.85 4.02
C VAL A 154 -0.17 15.51 4.34
N SER A 155 -0.19 16.53 5.19
CA SER A 155 -1.42 17.10 5.74
C SER A 155 -2.03 18.22 4.92
N GLY A 156 -1.25 18.85 4.02
CA GLY A 156 -1.66 20.09 3.37
C GLY A 156 -1.80 21.26 4.34
N GLY A 157 -1.19 21.19 5.53
CA GLY A 157 -1.33 22.18 6.60
C GLY A 157 -2.55 21.98 7.51
N LEU A 158 -3.29 20.88 7.36
CA LEU A 158 -4.44 20.58 8.20
C LEU A 158 -4.03 19.95 9.53
N ASP A 159 -4.57 20.43 10.64
CA ASP A 159 -4.36 19.82 11.97
C ASP A 159 -5.11 18.49 12.13
N ILE A 160 -6.25 18.36 11.45
CA ILE A 160 -7.08 17.16 11.42
C ILE A 160 -7.22 16.72 9.96
N MET A 161 -6.90 15.46 9.69
CA MET A 161 -7.05 14.84 8.39
C MET A 161 -8.16 13.81 8.41
N LYS A 162 -8.85 13.69 7.29
CA LYS A 162 -9.80 12.60 7.03
C LYS A 162 -9.08 11.48 6.28
N ILE A 163 -8.93 10.33 6.92
CA ILE A 163 -8.32 9.13 6.34
C ILE A 163 -9.44 8.11 6.13
N GLY A 164 -9.88 7.95 4.87
CA GLY A 164 -11.09 7.20 4.57
C GLY A 164 -12.33 7.87 5.17
N ASN A 165 -12.98 7.20 6.12
CA ASN A 165 -14.19 7.71 6.80
C ASN A 165 -13.92 8.26 8.20
N THR A 166 -12.65 8.28 8.64
CA THR A 166 -12.29 8.59 10.03
C THR A 166 -11.43 9.85 10.07
N GLU A 167 -11.74 10.73 11.02
CA GLU A 167 -10.95 11.93 11.28
C GLU A 167 -9.89 11.63 12.34
N MET A 168 -8.66 12.10 12.10
CA MET A 168 -7.59 11.95 13.07
C MET A 168 -6.61 13.13 13.03
N PRO A 169 -5.92 13.42 14.14
CA PRO A 169 -4.86 14.43 14.16
C PRO A 169 -3.78 14.10 13.14
N SER A 170 -3.47 15.04 12.25
CA SER A 170 -2.51 14.85 11.15
C SER A 170 -1.11 14.53 11.66
N ARG A 171 -0.70 15.15 12.78
CA ARG A 171 0.56 14.88 13.48
C ARG A 171 0.67 13.43 13.95
N ALA A 172 -0.45 12.86 14.41
CA ALA A 172 -0.52 11.46 14.83
C ALA A 172 -0.47 10.53 13.62
N TYR A 173 -1.13 10.87 12.51
CA TYR A 173 -1.05 10.12 11.25
C TYR A 173 0.37 10.07 10.71
N VAL A 174 1.04 11.21 10.59
CA VAL A 174 2.44 11.30 10.12
C VAL A 174 3.38 10.51 11.04
N GLY A 175 3.12 10.52 12.36
CA GLY A 175 3.88 9.72 13.33
C GLY A 175 3.81 8.20 13.11
N ARG A 176 2.74 7.68 12.49
CA ARG A 176 2.60 6.24 12.16
C ARG A 176 3.61 5.76 11.11
N PHE A 177 4.18 6.68 10.34
CA PHE A 177 5.20 6.40 9.32
C PHE A 177 6.63 6.66 9.85
N ASN A 178 6.79 6.60 11.17
CA ASN A 178 8.05 6.82 11.89
C ASN A 178 8.66 8.23 11.69
N PHE A 179 7.83 9.24 11.42
CA PHE A 179 8.24 10.65 11.47
C PHE A 179 7.88 11.24 12.83
N LYS A 180 8.81 11.24 13.78
CA LYS A 180 8.57 11.62 15.18
C LYS A 180 9.06 13.04 15.46
N GLY A 181 8.28 13.81 16.21
CA GLY A 181 8.67 15.12 16.74
C GLY A 181 9.32 16.03 15.69
N VAL A 182 10.63 16.25 15.82
CA VAL A 182 11.45 17.10 14.94
C VAL A 182 11.48 16.64 13.48
N ASP A 183 11.34 15.34 13.21
CA ASP A 183 11.39 14.79 11.85
C ASP A 183 10.23 15.31 10.99
N GLN A 184 9.10 15.65 11.61
CA GLN A 184 7.95 16.18 10.90
C GLN A 184 8.18 17.60 10.36
N GLY A 185 9.18 18.31 10.90
CA GLY A 185 9.59 19.64 10.46
C GLY A 185 10.74 19.63 9.44
N LYS A 186 11.34 18.47 9.14
CA LYS A 186 12.35 18.35 8.08
C LYS A 186 11.73 18.69 6.74
N ARG A 187 12.48 19.38 5.88
CA ARG A 187 12.04 19.63 4.51
C ARG A 187 12.14 18.36 3.69
N VAL A 188 11.22 18.18 2.74
CA VAL A 188 11.23 17.02 1.83
C VAL A 188 12.56 16.92 1.07
N GLY A 189 13.16 18.06 0.70
CA GLY A 189 14.50 18.16 0.09
C GLY A 189 15.64 17.56 0.93
N GLU A 190 15.50 17.50 2.25
CA GLU A 190 16.54 17.06 3.19
C GLU A 190 16.42 15.57 3.55
N LEU A 191 15.32 14.92 3.14
CA LEU A 191 15.06 13.53 3.45
C LEU A 191 15.97 12.60 2.65
N SER A 192 16.51 11.59 3.33
CA SER A 192 17.15 10.43 2.69
C SER A 192 16.18 9.70 1.75
N GLY A 193 16.71 8.86 0.86
CA GLY A 193 15.88 8.04 -0.05
C GLY A 193 14.82 7.23 0.71
N GLY A 194 15.17 6.71 1.89
CA GLY A 194 14.23 5.95 2.71
C GLY A 194 13.22 6.74 3.51
N GLU A 195 13.62 7.90 4.03
CA GLU A 195 12.64 8.85 4.57
C GLU A 195 11.68 9.30 3.47
N ARG A 196 12.16 9.56 2.25
CA ARG A 196 11.29 9.83 1.11
C ARG A 196 10.34 8.66 0.87
N GLY A 197 10.83 7.42 0.78
CA GLY A 197 9.98 6.23 0.62
C GLY A 197 8.83 6.17 1.64
N ARG A 198 9.12 6.41 2.92
CA ARG A 198 8.09 6.46 3.99
C ARG A 198 7.10 7.60 3.82
N LEU A 199 7.58 8.80 3.45
CA LEU A 199 6.72 9.96 3.19
C LEU A 199 5.72 9.67 2.07
N HIS A 200 6.15 8.97 1.02
CA HIS A 200 5.27 8.61 -0.09
C HIS A 200 4.25 7.58 0.30
N LEU A 201 4.66 6.59 1.09
CA LEU A 201 3.72 5.60 1.61
C LEU A 201 2.64 6.29 2.45
N ALA A 202 3.00 7.28 3.28
CA ALA A 202 2.04 8.10 4.01
C ALA A 202 1.08 8.84 3.07
N LYS A 203 1.60 9.46 2.01
CA LYS A 203 0.79 10.20 1.04
C LYS A 203 -0.08 9.29 0.16
N LEU A 204 0.34 8.06 -0.08
CA LEU A 204 -0.43 7.09 -0.86
C LEU A 204 -1.62 6.56 -0.05
N LEU A 205 -1.36 6.14 1.19
CA LEU A 205 -2.35 5.43 1.99
C LEU A 205 -3.51 6.33 2.43
N GLN A 206 -3.40 7.67 2.33
CA GLN A 206 -4.54 8.57 2.56
C GLN A 206 -5.61 8.57 1.44
N VAL A 207 -5.27 8.18 0.20
CA VAL A 207 -6.13 8.38 -0.98
C VAL A 207 -7.38 7.49 -0.97
N GLY A 208 -7.40 6.46 -0.12
CA GLY A 208 -8.54 5.55 0.04
C GLY A 208 -8.89 4.85 -1.28
N GLY A 209 -7.87 4.32 -1.96
CA GLY A 209 -8.04 3.41 -3.08
C GLY A 209 -8.43 2.02 -2.58
N ASN A 210 -9.06 1.22 -3.45
CA ASN A 210 -9.32 -0.19 -3.19
C ASN A 210 -8.38 -1.11 -3.98
N MET A 211 -7.56 -0.57 -4.88
CA MET A 211 -6.45 -1.30 -5.51
C MET A 211 -5.17 -0.51 -5.32
N LEU A 212 -4.22 -1.09 -4.59
CA LEU A 212 -2.94 -0.46 -4.26
C LEU A 212 -1.84 -0.98 -5.19
N LEU A 213 -1.16 -0.07 -5.89
CA LEU A 213 0.04 -0.38 -6.67
C LEU A 213 1.26 0.12 -5.91
N LEU A 214 2.00 -0.82 -5.32
CA LEU A 214 3.17 -0.54 -4.50
C LEU A 214 4.44 -0.96 -5.24
N ASP A 215 5.16 0.00 -5.84
CA ASP A 215 6.44 -0.26 -6.51
C ASP A 215 7.60 -0.18 -5.51
N GLU A 216 8.26 -1.32 -5.29
CA GLU A 216 9.41 -1.45 -4.39
C GLU A 216 9.20 -0.78 -3.00
N PRO A 217 8.03 -0.98 -2.34
CA PRO A 217 7.68 -0.24 -1.12
C PRO A 217 8.56 -0.61 0.07
N THR A 218 9.28 -1.73 0.00
CA THR A 218 10.06 -2.31 1.10
C THR A 218 11.53 -1.92 1.11
N ASN A 219 12.07 -1.36 0.01
CA ASN A 219 13.52 -1.19 -0.13
C ASN A 219 14.16 -0.28 0.92
N ASP A 220 13.39 0.67 1.45
CA ASP A 220 13.91 1.67 2.35
C ASP A 220 13.14 1.77 3.68
N LEU A 221 12.39 0.72 4.02
CA LEU A 221 11.68 0.61 5.28
C LEU A 221 12.55 -0.07 6.33
N ASP A 222 12.52 0.46 7.56
CA ASP A 222 13.01 -0.30 8.71
C ASP A 222 12.11 -1.52 8.97
N ILE A 223 12.63 -2.49 9.72
CA ILE A 223 11.93 -3.77 9.99
C ILE A 223 10.58 -3.52 10.67
N GLU A 224 10.47 -2.50 11.52
CA GLU A 224 9.24 -2.16 12.24
C GLU A 224 8.15 -1.65 11.28
N THR A 225 8.50 -0.71 10.39
CA THR A 225 7.59 -0.15 9.40
C THR A 225 7.19 -1.18 8.36
N LEU A 226 8.13 -2.05 7.94
CA LEU A 226 7.84 -3.15 7.02
C LEU A 226 6.81 -4.11 7.63
N ARG A 227 6.99 -4.49 8.90
CA ARG A 227 6.02 -5.34 9.62
C ARG A 227 4.66 -4.67 9.77
N ALA A 228 4.63 -3.38 10.10
CA ALA A 228 3.39 -2.62 10.19
C ALA A 228 2.66 -2.58 8.83
N LEU A 229 3.40 -2.43 7.72
CA LEU A 229 2.88 -2.48 6.36
C LEU A 229 2.33 -3.87 6.00
N GLU A 230 3.07 -4.94 6.27
CA GLU A 230 2.61 -6.31 6.04
C GLU A 230 1.29 -6.60 6.79
N ASN A 231 1.23 -6.23 8.07
CA ASN A 231 0.02 -6.37 8.87
C ASN A 231 -1.13 -5.55 8.29
N ALA A 232 -0.89 -4.30 7.89
CA ALA A 232 -1.94 -3.46 7.32
C ALA A 232 -2.44 -4.00 5.98
N LEU A 233 -1.58 -4.53 5.11
CA LEU A 233 -1.97 -5.18 3.86
C LEU A 233 -2.82 -6.43 4.10
N LEU A 234 -2.53 -7.20 5.16
CA LEU A 234 -3.34 -8.34 5.56
C LEU A 234 -4.74 -7.93 6.06
N GLU A 235 -4.89 -6.75 6.62
CA GLU A 235 -6.17 -6.23 7.12
C GLU A 235 -6.94 -5.36 6.09
N PHE A 236 -6.28 -5.00 4.98
CA PHE A 236 -6.87 -4.22 3.89
C PHE A 236 -7.88 -5.08 3.10
N PRO A 237 -9.13 -4.63 2.91
CA PRO A 237 -10.17 -5.44 2.27
C PRO A 237 -10.08 -5.49 0.74
N GLY A 238 -9.25 -4.64 0.12
CA GLY A 238 -9.14 -4.52 -1.34
C GLY A 238 -8.05 -5.36 -1.96
#